data_AF-A0A383D2H6-F1
#
_entry.id   AF-A0A383D2H6-F1
#
_cell.length_a   1.000
_cell.length_b   1.000
_cell.length_c   1.000
_cell.angle_alpha   90.00
_cell.angle_beta   90.00
_cell.angle_gamma   90.00
#
_symmetry.space_group_name_H-M   'P 1'
#
loop_
_entity.id
_entity.type
_entity.pdbx_description
1 polymer ?
#
loop_
_entity_poly.entity_id
_entity_poly.type
_entity_poly.pdbx_seq_one_letter_code
_entity_poly.pdbx_strand_id
1 'polypeptide(L)'
;MASAKRTHEVLASIRRNTCYNSGRTILLVSSVVLALLALVAGTALFTMLDKEEPMAVLLSASVVLGGSLLAFLVNYLGNVFLDGADSLLQIAKFEERGNRNRLEALELARKATEMEEEDEFVAPATPKTTAEQPSEGNAEEEAEEEDSEVEGSKPD
;
A
#
# COMPACT_ATOMS: atom_id res chain seq x y z
N MET A 1 2.30 18.15 -18.09
CA MET A 1 1.25 17.12 -17.96
C MET A 1 1.67 15.69 -18.38
N ALA A 2 2.86 15.46 -18.93
CA ALA A 2 3.31 14.11 -19.33
C ALA A 2 3.77 13.19 -18.18
N SER A 3 4.29 13.77 -17.08
CA SER A 3 4.77 13.01 -15.90
C SER A 3 3.65 12.24 -15.20
N ALA A 4 2.47 12.86 -15.05
CA ALA A 4 1.31 12.25 -14.40
C ALA A 4 0.77 11.00 -15.15
N LYS A 5 0.90 10.94 -16.48
CA LYS A 5 0.50 9.76 -17.26
C LYS A 5 1.44 8.58 -17.04
N ARG A 6 2.77 8.82 -17.00
CA ARG A 6 3.75 7.75 -16.73
C ARG A 6 3.62 7.20 -15.31
N THR A 7 3.41 8.05 -14.31
CA THR A 7 3.19 7.58 -12.94
C THR A 7 1.91 6.75 -12.84
N HIS A 8 0.83 7.15 -13.53
CA HIS A 8 -0.42 6.38 -13.54
C HIS A 8 -0.29 5.03 -14.26
N GLU A 9 0.50 4.94 -15.34
CA GLU A 9 0.82 3.69 -16.02
C GLU A 9 1.72 2.77 -15.19
N VAL A 10 2.71 3.34 -14.49
CA VAL A 10 3.57 2.59 -13.57
C VAL A 10 2.75 2.06 -12.39
N LEU A 11 1.90 2.89 -11.79
CA LEU A 11 0.96 2.49 -10.74
C LEU A 11 -0.04 1.43 -11.23
N ALA A 12 -0.54 1.55 -12.47
CA ALA A 12 -1.39 0.52 -13.09
C ALA A 12 -0.64 -0.79 -13.36
N SER A 13 0.64 -0.72 -13.73
CA SER A 13 1.50 -1.91 -13.91
C SER A 13 1.83 -2.60 -12.59
N ILE A 14 1.89 -1.85 -11.48
CA ILE A 14 2.08 -2.37 -10.12
C ILE A 14 0.77 -2.98 -9.60
N ARG A 15 -0.38 -2.31 -9.83
CA ARG A 15 -1.74 -2.80 -9.53
C ARG A 15 -2.21 -3.97 -10.40
N ARG A 16 -1.44 -4.36 -11.42
CA ARG A 16 -1.70 -5.53 -12.26
C ARG A 16 -1.47 -6.86 -11.55
N ASN A 17 -1.46 -6.88 -10.22
CA ASN A 17 -1.63 -8.13 -9.50
C ASN A 17 -3.09 -8.56 -9.66
N THR A 18 -3.33 -9.51 -10.56
CA THR A 18 -4.65 -10.05 -10.90
C THR A 18 -5.47 -10.42 -9.65
N CYS A 19 -4.77 -10.78 -8.56
CA CYS A 19 -5.36 -11.09 -7.26
C CYS A 19 -6.07 -9.88 -6.60
N TYR A 20 -5.54 -8.66 -6.71
CA TYR A 20 -6.15 -7.48 -6.07
C TYR A 20 -7.47 -7.10 -6.77
N ASN A 21 -7.48 -7.04 -8.10
CA ASN A 21 -8.69 -6.74 -8.86
C ASN A 21 -9.74 -7.86 -8.74
N SER A 22 -9.29 -9.12 -8.77
CA SER A 22 -10.18 -10.27 -8.53
C SER A 22 -10.74 -10.25 -7.10
N GLY A 23 -9.90 -9.92 -6.11
CA GLY A 23 -10.29 -9.77 -4.72
C GLY A 23 -11.38 -8.73 -4.53
N ARG A 24 -11.21 -7.51 -5.06
CA ARG A 24 -12.24 -6.46 -5.01
C ARG A 24 -13.54 -6.89 -5.69
N THR A 25 -13.44 -7.60 -6.82
CA THR A 25 -14.62 -8.09 -7.55
C THR A 25 -15.36 -9.15 -6.75
N ILE A 26 -14.66 -10.14 -6.18
CA ILE A 26 -15.24 -11.17 -5.33
C ILE A 26 -15.90 -10.54 -4.10
N LEU A 27 -15.24 -9.55 -3.50
CA LEU A 27 -15.72 -8.87 -2.31
C LEU A 27 -17.00 -8.07 -2.60
N LEU A 28 -17.04 -7.36 -3.73
CA LEU A 28 -18.25 -6.70 -4.23
C LEU A 28 -19.39 -7.71 -4.46
N VAL A 29 -19.13 -8.80 -5.19
CA VAL A 29 -20.13 -9.84 -5.47
C VAL A 29 -20.64 -10.45 -4.17
N SER A 30 -19.76 -10.75 -3.22
CA SER A 30 -20.13 -11.30 -1.91
C SER A 30 -21.02 -10.35 -1.12
N SER A 31 -20.72 -9.04 -1.14
CA SER A 31 -21.52 -8.01 -0.48
C SER A 31 -22.91 -7.90 -1.09
N VAL A 32 -23.00 -7.91 -2.43
CA VAL A 32 -24.29 -7.89 -3.13
C VAL A 32 -25.11 -9.14 -2.79
N VAL A 33 -24.49 -10.32 -2.81
CA VAL A 33 -25.17 -11.57 -2.43
C VAL A 33 -25.67 -11.53 -0.99
N LEU A 34 -24.87 -11.03 -0.05
CA LEU A 34 -25.28 -10.87 1.35
C LEU A 34 -26.46 -9.91 1.50
N ALA A 35 -26.46 -8.78 0.79
CA ALA A 35 -27.58 -7.83 0.80
C ALA A 35 -28.87 -8.45 0.23
N LEU A 36 -28.76 -9.21 -0.86
CA LEU A 36 -29.89 -9.95 -1.44
C LEU A 36 -30.41 -11.03 -0.48
N LEU A 37 -29.52 -11.77 0.19
CA LEU A 37 -29.91 -12.76 1.19
C LEU A 37 -30.61 -12.13 2.38
N ALA A 38 -30.16 -10.96 2.86
CA ALA A 38 -30.83 -10.21 3.91
C ALA A 38 -32.23 -9.75 3.50
N LEU A 39 -32.40 -9.33 2.24
CA LEU A 39 -33.70 -8.94 1.69
C LEU A 39 -34.64 -10.15 1.59
N VAL A 40 -34.16 -11.28 1.09
CA VAL A 40 -34.93 -12.54 1.04
C VAL A 40 -35.32 -13.00 2.45
N ALA A 41 -34.38 -12.97 3.40
CA ALA A 41 -34.65 -13.37 4.77
C ALA A 41 -35.67 -12.44 5.46
N GLY A 42 -35.52 -11.13 5.30
CA GLY A 42 -36.44 -10.14 5.87
C GLY A 42 -37.84 -10.24 5.26
N THR A 43 -37.95 -10.41 3.94
CA THR A 43 -39.25 -10.62 3.28
C THR A 43 -39.90 -11.95 3.67
N ALA A 44 -39.11 -13.04 3.77
CA ALA A 44 -39.61 -14.32 4.26
C ALA A 44 -40.15 -14.22 5.68
N LEU A 45 -39.40 -13.58 6.59
CA LEU A 45 -39.85 -13.29 7.96
C LEU A 45 -41.17 -12.49 7.95
N PHE A 46 -41.25 -11.43 7.16
CA PHE A 46 -42.46 -10.61 7.05
C PHE A 46 -43.67 -11.39 6.55
N THR A 47 -43.48 -12.40 5.68
CA THR A 47 -44.57 -13.24 5.19
C THR A 47 -45.01 -14.33 6.16
N MET A 48 -44.12 -14.75 7.07
CA MET A 48 -44.36 -15.84 8.02
C MET A 48 -44.96 -15.35 9.35
N LEU A 49 -44.70 -14.10 9.73
CA LEU A 49 -45.22 -13.51 10.96
C LEU A 49 -46.57 -12.81 10.74
N ASP A 50 -47.37 -12.75 11.80
CA ASP A 50 -48.62 -12.00 11.81
C ASP A 50 -48.37 -10.50 11.61
N LYS A 51 -48.97 -9.97 10.54
CA LYS A 51 -48.77 -8.59 10.08
C LYS A 51 -49.42 -7.55 10.99
N GLU A 52 -50.33 -7.98 11.85
CA GLU A 52 -51.01 -7.10 12.81
C GLU A 52 -50.10 -6.76 14.01
N GLU A 53 -49.02 -7.50 14.21
CA GLU A 53 -48.04 -7.17 15.23
C GLU A 53 -46.98 -6.18 14.70
N PRO A 54 -46.90 -4.95 15.24
CA PRO A 54 -45.89 -3.98 14.83
C PRO A 54 -44.45 -4.49 15.10
N MET A 55 -44.30 -5.41 16.06
CA MET A 55 -43.04 -6.07 16.37
C MET A 55 -42.53 -6.94 15.21
N ALA A 56 -43.43 -7.62 14.48
CA ALA A 56 -43.06 -8.41 13.31
C ALA A 56 -42.51 -7.54 12.17
N VAL A 57 -43.16 -6.39 11.94
CA VAL A 57 -42.71 -5.41 10.94
C VAL A 57 -41.32 -4.87 11.29
N LEU A 58 -41.12 -4.45 12.54
CA LEU A 58 -39.83 -3.96 13.02
C LEU A 58 -38.73 -5.03 12.95
N LEU A 59 -39.05 -6.28 13.27
CA LEU A 59 -38.11 -7.39 13.20
C LEU A 59 -37.69 -7.66 11.75
N SER A 60 -38.64 -7.73 10.82
CA SER A 60 -38.32 -7.89 9.39
C SER A 60 -37.48 -6.72 8.84
N ALA A 61 -37.84 -5.48 9.18
CA ALA A 61 -37.10 -4.29 8.76
C ALA A 61 -35.68 -4.27 9.34
N SER A 62 -35.51 -4.66 10.61
CA SER A 62 -34.20 -4.72 11.25
C SER A 62 -33.28 -5.78 10.63
N VAL A 63 -33.82 -6.91 10.17
CA VAL A 63 -33.05 -7.92 9.43
C VAL A 63 -32.58 -7.38 8.08
N VAL A 64 -33.44 -6.69 7.32
CA VAL A 64 -33.06 -6.10 6.03
C VAL A 64 -32.01 -5.01 6.21
N LEU A 65 -32.25 -4.07 7.13
CA LEU A 65 -31.35 -2.95 7.40
C LEU A 65 -30.02 -3.44 8.00
N GLY A 66 -30.08 -4.32 8.99
CA GLY A 66 -28.90 -4.89 9.64
C GLY A 66 -28.06 -5.72 8.68
N GLY A 67 -28.70 -6.55 7.84
CA GLY A 67 -27.99 -7.34 6.83
C GLY A 67 -27.40 -6.47 5.72
N SER A 68 -28.08 -5.41 5.30
CA SER A 68 -27.56 -4.44 4.33
C SER A 68 -26.37 -3.64 4.89
N LEU A 69 -26.46 -3.22 6.15
CA LEU A 69 -25.37 -2.54 6.85
C LEU A 69 -24.16 -3.47 7.02
N LEU A 70 -24.39 -4.73 7.38
CA LEU A 70 -23.34 -5.74 7.47
C LEU A 70 -22.67 -5.97 6.11
N ALA A 71 -23.45 -6.11 5.04
CA ALA A 71 -22.93 -6.26 3.68
C ALA A 71 -22.07 -5.06 3.26
N PHE A 72 -22.49 -3.84 3.62
CA PHE A 72 -21.72 -2.62 3.39
C PHE A 72 -20.41 -2.59 4.20
N LEU A 73 -20.47 -2.96 5.49
CA LEU A 73 -19.30 -3.04 6.37
C LEU A 73 -18.27 -4.05 5.87
N VAL A 74 -18.72 -5.25 5.48
CA VAL A 74 -17.85 -6.28 4.88
C VAL A 74 -17.18 -5.73 3.63
N ASN A 75 -17.93 -5.03 2.78
CA ASN A 75 -17.37 -4.41 1.59
C ASN A 75 -16.33 -3.35 1.93
N TYR A 76 -16.64 -2.46 2.87
CA TYR A 76 -15.75 -1.37 3.26
C TYR A 76 -14.46 -1.88 3.91
N LEU A 77 -14.56 -2.69 4.97
CA LEU A 77 -13.40 -3.27 5.65
C LEU A 77 -12.58 -4.13 4.69
N GLY A 78 -13.24 -4.96 3.88
CA GLY A 78 -12.55 -5.83 2.94
C GLY A 78 -11.72 -5.05 1.93
N ASN A 79 -12.21 -3.91 1.43
CA ASN A 79 -11.41 -3.04 0.56
C ASN A 79 -10.22 -2.42 1.30
N VAL A 80 -10.37 -2.00 2.56
CA VAL A 80 -9.26 -1.49 3.37
C VAL A 80 -8.18 -2.56 3.58
N PHE A 81 -8.57 -3.81 3.87
CA PHE A 81 -7.62 -4.91 4.00
C PHE A 81 -6.90 -5.23 2.69
N LEU A 82 -7.61 -5.21 1.56
CA LEU A 82 -6.99 -5.40 0.25
C LEU A 82 -6.00 -4.28 -0.08
N ASP A 83 -6.32 -3.03 0.27
CA ASP A 83 -5.43 -1.88 0.07
C ASP A 83 -4.17 -1.99 0.95
N GLY A 84 -4.32 -2.42 2.21
CA GLY A 84 -3.20 -2.70 3.10
C GLY A 84 -2.34 -3.90 2.65
N ALA A 85 -2.96 -4.96 2.13
CA ALA A 85 -2.22 -6.10 1.59
C ALA A 85 -1.42 -5.73 0.33
N ASP A 86 -1.97 -4.87 -0.54
CA ASP A 86 -1.27 -4.41 -1.73
C ASP A 86 -0.05 -3.54 -1.38
N SER A 87 -0.15 -2.67 -0.36
CA SER A 87 0.98 -1.86 0.09
C SER A 87 2.11 -2.70 0.67
N LEU A 88 1.80 -3.72 1.47
CA LEU A 88 2.79 -4.67 1.99
C LEU A 88 3.47 -5.46 0.86
N LEU A 89 2.71 -5.87 -0.16
CA LEU A 89 3.27 -6.55 -1.33
C LEU A 89 4.22 -5.64 -2.13
N GLN A 90 3.91 -4.35 -2.22
CA GLN A 90 4.82 -3.38 -2.85
C GLN A 90 6.12 -3.26 -2.07
N ILE A 91 6.06 -3.16 -0.74
CA ILE A 91 7.24 -3.11 0.13
C ILE A 91 8.11 -4.36 -0.08
N ALA A 92 7.50 -5.56 -0.05
CA ALA A 92 8.22 -6.82 -0.28
C ALA A 92 8.91 -6.87 -1.66
N LYS A 93 8.26 -6.37 -2.72
CA LYS A 93 8.88 -6.28 -4.06
C LYS A 93 10.04 -5.29 -4.11
N PHE A 94 10.00 -4.21 -3.34
CA PHE A 94 11.13 -3.28 -3.23
C PHE A 94 12.31 -3.92 -2.50
N GLU A 95 12.04 -4.67 -1.43
CA GLU A 95 13.07 -5.41 -0.69
C GLU A 95 13.75 -6.47 -1.57
N GLU A 96 12.98 -7.25 -2.34
CA GLU A 96 13.51 -8.26 -3.27
C GLU A 96 14.42 -7.64 -4.34
N ARG A 97 13.99 -6.53 -4.95
CA ARG A 97 14.81 -5.80 -5.94
C ARG A 97 16.06 -5.19 -5.29
N GLY A 98 15.93 -4.66 -4.07
CA GLY A 98 17.05 -4.13 -3.30
C GLY A 98 18.10 -5.20 -3.02
N ASN A 99 17.68 -6.38 -2.55
CA ASN A 99 18.59 -7.50 -2.29
C ASN A 99 19.24 -8.01 -3.57
N ARG A 100 18.50 -8.14 -4.68
CA ARG A 100 19.08 -8.56 -5.95
C ARG A 100 20.15 -7.58 -6.44
N ASN A 101 19.88 -6.28 -6.41
CA ASN A 101 20.86 -5.27 -6.81
C ASN A 101 22.12 -5.30 -5.93
N ARG A 102 21.97 -5.55 -4.62
CA ARG A 102 23.13 -5.72 -3.71
C ARG A 102 23.92 -6.97 -4.04
N LEU A 103 23.25 -8.07 -4.38
CA LEU A 103 23.89 -9.32 -4.79
C LEU A 103 24.65 -9.15 -6.11
N GLU A 104 24.03 -8.51 -7.09
CA GLU A 104 24.67 -8.17 -8.38
C GLU A 104 25.89 -7.25 -8.18
N ALA A 105 25.80 -6.26 -7.29
CA ALA A 105 26.93 -5.39 -6.95
C ALA A 105 28.07 -6.13 -6.23
N LEU A 106 27.73 -7.06 -5.32
CA LEU A 106 28.73 -7.91 -4.66
C LEU A 106 29.39 -8.89 -5.63
N GLU A 107 28.64 -9.43 -6.58
CA GLU A 107 29.16 -10.29 -7.63
C GLU A 107 30.09 -9.52 -8.57
N LEU A 108 29.73 -8.29 -8.95
CA LEU A 108 30.60 -7.40 -9.72
C LEU A 108 31.87 -7.02 -8.95
N ALA A 109 31.75 -6.74 -7.66
CA ALA A 109 32.92 -6.45 -6.82
C ALA A 109 33.84 -7.66 -6.69
N ARG A 110 33.29 -8.87 -6.46
CA ARG A 110 34.07 -10.12 -6.45
C ARG A 110 34.79 -10.37 -7.76
N LYS A 111 34.08 -10.19 -8.88
CA LYS A 111 34.66 -10.35 -10.22
C LYS A 111 35.78 -9.33 -10.50
N ALA A 112 35.68 -8.10 -9.97
CA ALA A 112 36.75 -7.12 -10.07
C ALA A 112 37.99 -7.55 -9.28
N THR A 113 37.82 -8.04 -8.05
CA THR A 113 38.93 -8.60 -7.26
C THR A 113 39.55 -9.86 -7.86
N GLU A 114 38.76 -10.76 -8.45
CA GLU A 114 39.29 -11.95 -9.14
C GLU A 114 40.09 -11.58 -10.39
N MET A 115 39.68 -10.53 -11.12
CA MET A 115 40.46 -10.00 -12.25
C MET A 115 41.74 -9.29 -11.80
N GLU A 116 41.73 -8.59 -10.66
CA GLU A 116 42.95 -8.02 -10.07
C GLU A 116 43.92 -9.13 -9.60
N GLU A 117 43.41 -10.25 -9.06
CA GLU A 117 44.24 -11.40 -8.66
C GLU A 117 44.78 -12.21 -9.87
N GLU A 118 44.06 -12.26 -11.00
CA GLU A 118 44.55 -12.89 -12.24
C GLU A 118 45.61 -12.05 -12.99
N ASP A 119 45.62 -10.72 -12.80
CA ASP A 119 46.66 -9.82 -13.31
C ASP A 119 47.92 -9.78 -12.42
N GLU A 120 47.92 -10.45 -11.26
CA GLU A 120 49.02 -10.46 -10.29
C GLU A 120 50.03 -11.63 -10.46
N PHE A 121 50.23 -12.12 -11.69
CA PHE A 121 51.48 -12.81 -12.07
C PHE A 121 52.33 -11.94 -13.00
N VAL A 122 52.62 -10.70 -12.59
CA VAL A 122 53.82 -9.98 -13.02
C VAL A 122 54.46 -9.32 -11.80
N ALA A 123 55.73 -9.66 -11.59
CA ALA A 123 56.58 -9.39 -10.43
C ALA A 123 56.68 -7.90 -9.98
N PRO A 124 57.19 -7.63 -8.76
CA PRO A 124 56.83 -6.47 -7.94
C PRO A 124 57.65 -5.22 -8.26
N ALA A 125 57.01 -4.05 -8.16
CA ALA A 125 57.70 -2.78 -7.94
C ALA A 125 57.14 -2.10 -6.69
N THR A 126 58.02 -1.95 -5.71
CA THR A 126 57.88 -1.39 -4.36
C THR A 126 57.21 0.00 -4.25
N PRO A 127 56.74 0.38 -3.04
CA PRO A 127 55.62 1.28 -2.82
C PRO A 127 56.03 2.76 -2.71
N LYS A 128 55.12 3.67 -3.05
CA LYS A 128 55.13 5.04 -2.54
C LYS A 128 53.90 5.27 -1.67
N THR A 129 54.14 5.21 -0.37
CA THR A 129 53.27 5.69 0.69
C THR A 129 53.20 7.22 0.62
N THR A 130 52.01 7.80 0.53
CA THR A 130 51.70 9.08 1.18
C THR A 130 50.24 9.03 1.56
N ALA A 131 50.03 8.90 2.87
CA ALA A 131 48.75 8.99 3.53
C ALA A 131 48.24 10.43 3.47
N GLU A 132 46.96 10.62 3.18
CA GLU A 132 46.18 11.72 3.74
C GLU A 132 44.70 11.29 3.82
N GLN A 133 44.23 11.19 5.06
CA GLN A 133 42.87 10.88 5.47
C GLN A 133 41.92 12.07 5.23
N PRO A 134 40.58 11.84 5.26
CA PRO A 134 39.58 12.83 4.90
C PRO A 134 39.39 13.87 6.01
N SER A 135 39.25 15.14 5.62
CA SER A 135 38.89 16.24 6.52
C SER A 135 37.37 16.24 6.77
N GLU A 136 36.95 15.84 7.97
CA GLU A 136 35.67 16.23 8.58
C GLU A 136 35.83 17.50 9.43
N GLY A 137 34.79 18.34 9.45
CA GLY A 137 34.59 19.47 10.39
C GLY A 137 34.56 20.84 9.70
N ASN A 138 33.63 21.77 9.95
CA ASN A 138 32.52 21.83 10.90
C ASN A 138 31.63 23.08 10.59
N ALA A 139 30.47 23.16 11.26
CA ALA A 139 29.54 24.31 11.48
C ALA A 139 28.42 24.52 10.43
N GLU A 140 27.13 24.28 10.72
CA GLU A 140 26.23 24.97 11.70
C GLU A 140 26.15 26.47 11.37
N GLU A 141 25.06 27.06 10.90
CA GLU A 141 23.74 27.40 11.48
C GLU A 141 22.97 28.08 10.30
N GLU A 142 21.65 28.20 10.16
CA GLU A 142 20.60 28.46 11.14
C GLU A 142 19.23 28.26 10.45
N ALA A 143 18.24 27.84 11.25
CA ALA A 143 16.84 27.76 10.91
C ALA A 143 16.13 29.09 11.25
N GLU A 144 15.09 29.46 10.52
CA GLU A 144 14.00 30.30 11.02
C GLU A 144 12.70 29.95 10.27
N GLU A 145 11.86 29.13 10.92
CA GLU A 145 10.41 29.19 10.78
C GLU A 145 9.92 30.24 11.78
N GLU A 146 9.11 31.20 11.35
CA GLU A 146 8.10 31.76 12.26
C GLU A 146 6.78 31.97 11.52
N ASP A 147 5.79 31.30 12.09
CA ASP A 147 4.38 31.18 11.73
C ASP A 147 3.60 32.37 12.31
N SER A 148 2.59 32.87 11.60
CA SER A 148 1.51 33.63 12.23
C SER A 148 0.22 33.56 11.39
N GLU A 149 -0.61 32.56 11.69
CA GLU A 149 -2.07 32.69 11.66
C GLU A 149 -2.51 33.41 12.96
N VAL A 150 -3.55 34.25 13.02
CA VAL A 150 -4.96 33.84 13.10
C VAL A 150 -5.92 35.06 13.00
N GLU A 151 -6.97 34.88 12.19
CA GLU A 151 -8.36 35.38 12.20
C GLU A 151 -8.77 36.86 12.45
N GLY A 152 -9.44 37.44 11.42
CA GLY A 152 -10.90 37.68 11.43
C GLY A 152 -11.49 38.99 12.00
N SER A 153 -12.06 39.84 11.13
CA SER A 153 -13.46 40.34 11.20
C SER A 153 -13.78 41.45 10.17
N LYS A 154 -14.95 41.34 9.52
CA LYS A 154 -15.72 42.45 8.89
C LYS A 154 -16.26 43.39 9.99
N PRO A 155 -16.61 44.68 9.77
CA PRO A 155 -17.50 45.24 8.70
C PRO A 155 -16.92 46.56 8.09
N ASP A 156 -17.44 47.16 7.02
CA ASP A 156 -18.70 47.94 6.87
C ASP A 156 -19.16 47.98 5.40
#